data_AF-A0A7V1JJ46-F1
#
_entry.id   AF-A0A7V1JJ46-F1
#
_cell.length_a   1.000
_cell.length_b   1.000
_cell.length_c   1.000
_cell.angle_alpha   90.00
_cell.angle_beta   90.00
_cell.angle_gamma   90.00
#
_symmetry.space_group_name_H-M   'P 1'
#
loop_
_entity.id
_entity.type
_entity.pdbx_description
1 polymer ?
#
loop_
_entity_poly.entity_id
_entity_poly.type
_entity_poly.pdbx_seq_one_letter_code
_entity_poly.pdbx_strand_id
1 'polypeptide(L)'
;VDALLVDYVYLPEVNLPQRALPKADARCLSVAAASIVAKVTRDRLMVALDGDFPGYGFARHKGYGTPQHRAALARLGPSPIHRMSWRPARTMSECLTNLNSCSNIIGEINSLLLPGRGG
;
A
#
# COMPACT_ATOMS: atom_id res chain seq x y z
N VAL A 1 -5.07 -32.34 -3.69
CA VAL A 1 -4.12 -31.47 -4.43
C VAL A 1 -2.75 -31.96 -4.04
N ASP A 2 -2.01 -32.48 -5.00
CA ASP A 2 -0.86 -33.34 -4.68
C ASP A 2 0.48 -32.63 -4.94
N ALA A 3 0.45 -31.51 -5.67
CA ALA A 3 1.58 -30.62 -5.92
C ALA A 3 1.10 -29.20 -6.23
N LEU A 4 2.00 -28.22 -6.10
CA LEU A 4 1.77 -26.81 -6.37
C LEU A 4 2.61 -26.33 -7.56
N LEU A 5 1.97 -25.69 -8.54
CA LEU A 5 2.64 -24.97 -9.62
C LEU A 5 2.56 -23.47 -9.32
N VAL A 6 3.72 -22.81 -9.23
CA VAL A 6 3.80 -21.39 -8.86
C VAL A 6 4.50 -20.59 -9.96
N ASP A 7 4.00 -19.39 -10.22
CA ASP A 7 4.70 -18.44 -11.07
C ASP A 7 5.83 -17.78 -10.30
N TYR A 8 7.07 -18.16 -10.64
CA TYR A 8 8.33 -17.58 -10.20
C TYR A 8 8.69 -17.68 -8.69
N VAL A 9 7.71 -17.76 -7.79
CA VAL A 9 7.93 -17.70 -6.33
C VAL A 9 7.90 -19.09 -5.70
N TYR A 10 8.74 -19.30 -4.68
CA TYR A 10 8.67 -20.46 -3.80
C TYR A 10 8.03 -20.06 -2.46
N LEU A 11 7.13 -20.90 -1.93
CA LEU A 11 6.39 -20.61 -0.69
C LEU A 11 6.93 -21.47 0.45
N PRO A 12 7.87 -20.99 1.28
CA PRO A 12 8.55 -21.83 2.29
C PRO A 12 7.60 -22.39 3.36
N GLU A 13 6.47 -21.74 3.58
CA GLU A 13 5.47 -22.15 4.58
C GLU A 13 4.53 -23.27 4.08
N VAL A 14 4.61 -23.66 2.80
CA VAL A 14 3.72 -24.66 2.19
C VAL A 14 4.46 -25.98 1.99
N ASN A 15 4.07 -27.01 2.74
CA ASN A 15 4.71 -28.34 2.74
C ASN A 15 4.31 -29.26 1.57
N LEU A 16 3.63 -28.74 0.54
CA LEU A 16 3.33 -29.51 -0.67
C LEU A 16 4.54 -29.48 -1.62
N PRO A 17 4.76 -30.53 -2.43
CA PRO A 17 5.75 -30.47 -3.52
C PRO A 17 5.47 -29.27 -4.42
N GLN A 18 6.46 -28.39 -4.61
CA GLN A 18 6.30 -27.17 -5.41
C GLN A 18 7.20 -27.17 -6.64
N ARG A 19 6.67 -26.66 -7.74
CA ARG A 19 7.46 -26.34 -8.93
C ARG A 19 7.21 -24.87 -9.30
N ALA A 20 8.20 -24.04 -9.02
CA ALA A 20 8.23 -22.65 -9.44
C ALA A 20 8.80 -22.56 -10.87
N LEU A 21 8.07 -21.95 -11.78
CA LEU A 21 8.50 -21.73 -13.16
C LEU A 21 8.40 -20.24 -13.50
N PRO A 22 9.39 -19.65 -14.17
CA PRO A 22 9.23 -18.31 -14.71
C PRO A 22 8.16 -18.28 -15.80
N LYS A 23 7.22 -17.32 -15.72
CA LYS A 23 6.10 -17.18 -16.68
C LYS A 23 5.27 -18.46 -16.75
N ALA A 24 4.96 -19.01 -15.57
CA ALA A 24 4.22 -20.27 -15.46
C ALA A 24 2.79 -20.13 -16.00
N ASP A 25 2.21 -18.93 -15.91
CA ASP A 25 0.93 -18.57 -16.49
C ASP A 25 0.87 -18.78 -18.02
N ALA A 26 1.96 -18.51 -18.73
CA ALA A 26 2.04 -18.73 -20.18
C ALA A 26 2.19 -20.21 -20.57
N ARG A 27 2.48 -21.10 -19.61
CA ARG A 27 2.84 -22.50 -19.85
C ARG A 27 1.93 -23.51 -19.15
N CYS A 28 1.13 -23.08 -18.18
CA CYS A 28 0.27 -23.94 -17.38
C CYS A 28 -1.13 -23.31 -17.25
N LEU A 29 -2.14 -24.05 -17.70
CA LEU A 29 -3.54 -23.60 -17.65
C LEU A 29 -4.02 -23.34 -16.22
N SER A 30 -3.62 -24.15 -15.25
CA SER A 30 -4.01 -23.95 -13.84
C SER A 30 -3.43 -22.65 -13.27
N VAL A 31 -2.18 -22.32 -13.61
CA VAL A 31 -1.56 -21.06 -13.19
C VAL A 31 -2.19 -19.87 -13.93
N ALA A 32 -2.46 -20.00 -15.23
CA ALA A 32 -3.16 -18.98 -16.00
C ALA A 32 -4.55 -18.66 -15.41
N ALA A 33 -5.32 -19.70 -15.08
CA ALA A 33 -6.63 -19.56 -14.47
C ALA A 33 -6.53 -18.87 -13.09
N ALA A 34 -5.57 -19.27 -12.26
CA ALA A 34 -5.31 -18.62 -10.98
C ALA A 34 -4.96 -17.13 -11.14
N SER A 35 -4.12 -16.77 -12.11
CA SER A 35 -3.76 -15.39 -12.41
C SER A 35 -4.97 -14.54 -12.83
N ILE A 36 -5.88 -15.09 -13.66
CA ILE A 36 -7.12 -14.42 -14.06
C ILE A 36 -8.02 -14.18 -12.84
N VAL A 37 -8.26 -15.21 -12.02
CA VAL A 37 -9.09 -15.09 -10.82
C VAL A 37 -8.52 -14.07 -9.85
N ALA A 38 -7.21 -14.09 -9.62
CA ALA A 38 -6.53 -13.14 -8.74
C ALA A 38 -6.66 -11.70 -9.27
N LYS A 39 -6.44 -11.48 -10.57
CA LYS A 39 -6.54 -10.16 -11.20
C LYS A 39 -7.96 -9.61 -11.14
N VAL A 40 -8.95 -10.39 -11.54
CA VAL A 40 -10.36 -9.96 -11.57
C VAL A 40 -10.85 -9.65 -10.16
N THR A 41 -10.52 -10.51 -9.18
CA THR A 41 -10.90 -10.30 -7.77
C THR A 41 -10.27 -9.02 -7.22
N ARG A 42 -8.97 -8.80 -7.45
CA ARG A 42 -8.29 -7.58 -7.03
C ARG A 42 -8.91 -6.33 -7.68
N ASP A 43 -9.20 -6.39 -8.98
CA ASP A 43 -9.72 -5.24 -9.71
C ASP A 43 -11.12 -4.84 -9.22
N ARG A 44 -11.95 -5.82 -8.82
CA ARG A 44 -13.25 -5.59 -8.17
C ARG A 44 -13.09 -4.97 -6.78
N LEU A 45 -12.16 -5.49 -5.97
CA LEU A 45 -11.87 -4.92 -4.64
C LEU A 45 -11.44 -3.46 -4.73
N MET A 46 -10.59 -3.11 -5.69
CA MET A 46 -10.15 -1.72 -5.88
C MET A 46 -11.27 -0.79 -6.35
N VAL A 47 -12.30 -1.30 -7.00
CA VAL A 47 -13.51 -0.51 -7.34
C VAL A 47 -14.33 -0.26 -6.09
N ALA A 48 -14.55 -1.29 -5.26
CA ALA A 48 -15.28 -1.13 -4.00
C ALA A 48 -14.60 -0.11 -3.07
N LEU A 49 -13.28 -0.23 -2.91
CA LEU A 49 -12.48 0.68 -2.07
C LEU A 49 -12.44 2.13 -2.59
N ASP A 50 -12.77 2.37 -3.87
CA ASP A 50 -12.89 3.74 -4.38
C ASP A 50 -14.11 4.47 -3.78
N GLY A 51 -15.16 3.71 -3.43
CA GLY A 51 -16.32 4.22 -2.71
C GLY A 51 -15.99 4.54 -1.24
N ASP A 52 -15.23 3.66 -0.58
CA ASP A 52 -14.83 3.84 0.82
C ASP A 52 -13.77 4.94 1.00
N PHE A 53 -12.91 5.13 -0.01
CA PHE A 53 -11.84 6.13 -0.03
C PHE A 53 -11.97 7.04 -1.26
N PRO A 54 -12.97 7.93 -1.30
CA PRO A 54 -13.23 8.77 -2.46
C PRO A 54 -12.07 9.75 -2.72
N GLY A 55 -11.85 10.05 -3.99
CA GLY A 55 -10.85 11.03 -4.43
C GLY A 55 -9.43 10.47 -4.64
N TYR A 56 -9.17 9.21 -4.30
CA TYR A 56 -7.92 8.52 -4.63
C TYR A 56 -7.90 7.96 -6.07
N GLY A 57 -9.05 7.54 -6.60
CA GLY A 57 -9.17 7.01 -7.96
C GLY A 57 -8.83 5.52 -8.10
N PHE A 58 -8.96 4.74 -7.02
CA PHE A 58 -8.65 3.31 -6.97
C PHE A 58 -9.39 2.51 -8.04
N ALA A 59 -10.61 2.89 -8.40
CA ALA A 59 -11.38 2.23 -9.45
C ALA A 59 -10.67 2.27 -10.81
N ARG A 60 -9.89 3.31 -11.08
CA ARG A 60 -9.19 3.51 -12.37
C ARG A 60 -7.82 2.85 -12.39
N HIS A 61 -6.96 3.16 -11.42
CA HIS A 61 -5.56 2.74 -11.45
C HIS A 61 -5.26 1.56 -10.52
N LYS A 62 -6.25 0.97 -9.81
CA LYS A 62 -6.10 -0.26 -9.02
C LYS A 62 -4.98 -0.25 -7.97
N GLY A 63 -4.69 0.94 -7.44
CA GLY A 63 -3.58 1.19 -6.50
C GLY A 63 -2.18 1.23 -7.12
N TYR A 64 -2.04 1.18 -8.44
CA TYR A 64 -0.75 1.46 -9.10
C TYR A 64 -0.39 2.95 -8.95
N GLY A 65 0.90 3.22 -8.74
CA GLY A 65 1.46 4.56 -8.51
C GLY A 65 1.49 5.45 -9.75
N THR A 66 0.35 5.60 -10.42
CA THR A 66 0.15 6.50 -11.56
C THR A 66 0.32 7.97 -11.16
N PRO A 67 0.56 8.90 -12.10
CA PRO A 67 0.60 10.33 -11.80
C PRO A 67 -0.64 10.82 -11.04
N GLN A 68 -1.82 10.33 -11.40
CA GLN A 68 -3.09 10.65 -10.75
C GLN A 68 -3.10 10.17 -9.29
N HIS A 69 -2.63 8.94 -9.04
CA HIS A 69 -2.57 8.40 -7.69
C HIS A 69 -1.57 9.15 -6.81
N ARG A 70 -0.41 9.53 -7.36
CA ARG A 70 0.58 10.34 -6.62
C ARG A 70 0.05 11.73 -6.29
N ALA A 71 -0.69 12.36 -7.20
CA ALA A 71 -1.34 13.64 -6.95
C ALA A 71 -2.42 13.52 -5.85
N ALA A 72 -3.22 12.44 -5.87
CA ALA A 72 -4.18 12.18 -4.81
C ALA A 72 -3.51 11.94 -3.46
N LEU A 73 -2.42 11.18 -3.41
CA LEU A 73 -1.61 10.98 -2.20
C LEU A 73 -1.06 12.31 -1.66
N ALA A 74 -0.53 13.18 -2.52
CA ALA A 74 -0.03 14.49 -2.10
C ALA A 74 -1.13 15.40 -1.53
N ARG A 75 -2.35 15.27 -2.03
CA ARG A 75 -3.51 16.09 -1.62
C ARG A 75 -4.22 15.54 -0.38
N LEU A 76 -4.38 14.23 -0.28
CA LEU A 76 -5.20 13.56 0.73
C LEU A 76 -4.39 12.85 1.83
N GLY A 77 -3.07 12.75 1.67
CA GLY A 77 -2.23 11.88 2.49
C GLY A 77 -2.35 10.40 2.07
N PRO A 78 -1.64 9.48 2.75
CA PRO A 78 -1.84 8.04 2.54
C PRO A 78 -3.03 7.52 3.37
N SER A 79 -3.94 6.78 2.73
CA SER A 79 -5.03 6.06 3.42
C SER A 79 -4.57 4.74 4.07
N PRO A 80 -5.35 4.13 5.00
CA PRO A 80 -4.99 2.89 5.70
C PRO A 80 -4.70 1.68 4.79
N ILE A 81 -5.27 1.65 3.58
CA ILE A 81 -5.05 0.57 2.62
C ILE A 81 -3.75 0.72 1.82
N HIS A 82 -3.04 1.85 1.95
CA HIS A 82 -1.73 2.02 1.33
C HIS A 82 -0.67 1.19 2.05
N ARG A 83 0.19 0.55 1.28
CA ARG A 83 1.38 -0.11 1.80
C ARG A 83 2.38 0.95 2.23
N MET A 84 2.41 1.27 3.53
CA MET A 84 3.30 2.28 4.10
C MET A 84 4.78 1.94 3.93
N SER A 85 5.11 0.67 3.65
CA SER A 85 6.48 0.29 3.29
C SER A 85 6.85 0.65 1.84
N TRP A 86 5.95 1.14 0.99
CA TRP A 86 6.26 1.48 -0.40
C TRP A 86 6.38 2.99 -0.59
N ARG A 87 7.34 3.45 -1.40
CA ARG A 87 7.41 4.86 -1.81
C ARG A 87 6.24 5.16 -2.77
N PRO A 88 5.54 6.31 -2.65
CA PRO A 88 5.83 7.47 -1.80
C PRO A 88 5.15 7.45 -0.41
N ALA A 89 4.31 6.47 -0.10
CA ALA A 89 3.59 6.39 1.18
C ALA A 89 4.55 6.30 2.38
N ARG A 90 5.67 5.59 2.24
CA ARG A 90 6.72 5.49 3.27
C ARG A 90 7.28 6.86 3.66
N THR A 91 7.70 7.64 2.67
CA THR A 91 8.29 8.97 2.88
C THR A 91 7.28 9.91 3.54
N MET A 92 6.00 9.80 3.21
CA MET A 92 4.96 10.64 3.81
C MET A 92 4.64 10.20 5.24
N SER A 93 4.63 8.90 5.53
CA SER A 93 4.51 8.37 6.88
C SER A 93 5.69 8.81 7.76
N GLU A 94 6.92 8.69 7.27
CA GLU A 94 8.13 9.14 7.98
C GLU A 94 8.09 10.66 8.23
N CYS A 95 7.63 11.45 7.26
CA CYS A 95 7.48 12.90 7.40
C CYS A 95 6.41 13.28 8.44
N LEU A 96 5.25 12.60 8.45
CA LEU A 96 4.21 12.81 9.48
C LEU A 96 4.71 12.47 10.88
N THR A 97 5.49 11.39 11.04
CA THR A 97 6.10 11.04 12.33
C THR A 97 7.13 12.09 12.77
N ASN A 98 7.96 12.58 11.84
CA ASN A 98 8.97 13.60 12.14
C ASN A 98 8.34 14.97 12.44
N LEU A 99 7.27 15.36 11.75
CA LEU A 99 6.53 16.59 12.03
C LEU A 99 5.89 16.55 13.43
N ASN A 100 5.30 15.42 13.84
CA ASN A 100 4.80 15.25 15.20
C ASN A 100 5.92 15.36 16.25
N SER A 101 7.12 14.86 15.95
CA SER A 101 8.30 15.06 16.80
C SER A 101 8.75 16.53 16.85
N CYS A 102 8.66 17.26 15.74
CA CYS A 102 8.95 18.70 15.69
C CYS A 102 7.88 19.56 16.38
N SER A 103 6.61 19.15 16.39
CA SER A 103 5.54 19.82 17.14
C SER A 103 5.75 19.76 18.65
N ASN A 104 6.35 18.68 19.17
CA ASN A 104 6.75 18.61 20.59
C ASN A 104 7.87 19.61 20.93
N ILE A 105 8.78 19.87 19.99
CA ILE A 105 9.85 20.88 20.16
C ILE A 105 9.26 22.30 20.13
N ILE A 106 8.24 22.58 19.30
CA ILE A 106 7.54 23.87 19.30
C ILE A 106 6.78 24.10 20.63
N GLY A 107 6.28 23.02 21.25
CA GLY A 107 5.68 23.06 22.59
C GLY A 107 6.67 23.44 23.70
N GLU A 108 7.86 22.85 23.70
CA GLU A 108 8.94 23.19 24.66
C GLU A 108 9.51 24.60 24.43
N ILE A 109 9.63 25.03 23.17
CA ILE A 109 10.09 26.39 22.84
C ILE A 109 9.06 27.45 23.30
N ASN A 110 7.75 27.19 23.16
CA ASN A 110 6.71 28.11 23.63
C ASN A 110 6.61 28.21 25.16
N SER A 111 6.97 27.16 25.92
CA SER A 111 7.01 27.25 27.39
C SER A 111 8.25 28.00 27.91
N LEU A 112 9.32 28.07 27.12
CA LEU A 112 10.55 28.82 27.43
C LEU A 112 10.50 30.30 27.01
N LEU A 113 9.63 30.67 26.06
CA LEU A 113 9.54 32.04 25.50
C LEU A 113 8.39 32.90 26.05
N LEU A 114 7.56 32.41 26.97
CA LEU A 114 6.54 33.21 27.65
C LEU A 114 6.70 33.17 29.19
N PRO A 115 7.65 33.92 29.76
CA PRO A 115 7.61 34.20 31.19
C PRO A 115 6.45 35.17 31.48
N GLY A 116 5.41 34.65 32.13
CA GLY A 116 4.54 35.40 33.04
C GLY A 116 3.66 36.52 32.45
N ARG A 117 2.38 36.20 32.21
CA ARG A 117 1.27 37.10 32.56
C ARG A 117 0.16 36.28 33.23
N GLY A 118 0.36 35.96 34.50
CA GLY A 118 -0.73 35.75 35.44
C GLY A 118 -1.20 37.12 35.96
N GLY A 119 -2.51 37.29 36.09
CA GLY A 119 -3.13 38.48 36.67
C GLY A 119 -3.01 38.55 38.18
#